data_AF-A0A101GQ79-F1
#
_entry.id   AF-A0A101GQ79-F1
#
_cell.length_a   1.000
_cell.length_b   1.000
_cell.length_c   1.000
_cell.angle_alpha   90.00
_cell.angle_beta   90.00
_cell.angle_gamma   90.00
#
_symmetry.space_group_name_H-M   'P 1'
#
loop_
_entity.id
_entity.type
_entity.pdbx_description
1 polymer ?
#
loop_
_entity_poly.entity_id
_entity_poly.type
_entity_poly.pdbx_seq_one_letter_code
_entity_poly.pdbx_strand_id
1 'polypeptide(L)'
;MNPQTVETVPRERSGSLPALGVMTVIPLENLRIHTYEAPEAAVFVNSHILETEHGLIVIDTQFLRPHAEDFRRYADSLGKPIDRVIITHSHPDHWFGCEYFRDAPIYALAEVADLIRGAGRP
;
A
#
# COMPACT_ATOMS: atom_id res chain seq x y z
N MET A 1 16.82 2.75 -17.75
CA MET A 1 15.42 2.83 -18.22
C MET A 1 14.79 4.00 -17.47
N ASN A 2 14.47 5.10 -18.15
CA ASN A 2 13.91 6.28 -17.48
C ASN A 2 12.39 6.06 -17.43
N PRO A 3 11.74 5.94 -16.25
CA PRO A 3 10.29 5.85 -16.20
C PRO A 3 9.73 7.11 -16.83
N GLN A 4 9.16 6.94 -18.02
CA GLN A 4 8.44 8.01 -18.71
C GLN A 4 7.15 8.19 -17.94
N THR A 5 6.91 9.41 -17.46
CA THR A 5 5.67 9.82 -16.78
C THR A 5 5.60 9.42 -15.30
N VAL A 6 6.21 10.25 -14.45
CA VAL A 6 5.83 10.36 -13.04
C VAL A 6 4.74 11.43 -12.96
N GLU A 7 3.49 11.02 -12.76
CA GLU A 7 2.43 11.96 -12.43
C GLU A 7 2.32 12.05 -10.91
N THR A 8 2.76 13.18 -10.35
CA THR A 8 2.26 13.61 -9.04
C THR A 8 0.86 14.14 -9.26
N VAL A 9 -0.17 13.41 -8.82
CA VAL A 9 -1.57 13.83 -8.98
C VAL A 9 -1.95 14.70 -7.78
N PRO A 10 -2.12 16.03 -7.91
CA PRO A 10 -2.72 16.85 -6.86
C PRO A 10 -4.23 16.59 -6.87
N ARG A 11 -4.81 16.23 -5.72
CA ARG A 11 -6.26 15.95 -5.64
C ARG A 11 -7.07 17.26 -5.71
N GLU A 12 -8.02 17.35 -6.65
CA GLU A 12 -9.05 18.39 -6.63
C GLU A 12 -9.98 18.23 -5.42
N ARG A 13 -10.32 19.38 -4.82
CA ARG A 13 -10.96 19.49 -3.52
C ARG A 13 -12.47 19.25 -3.60
N SER A 14 -12.91 18.14 -3.01
CA SER A 14 -14.23 18.04 -2.40
C SER A 14 -14.07 17.33 -1.04
N GLY A 15 -14.04 18.12 0.03
CA GLY A 15 -14.22 17.65 1.41
C GLY A 15 -13.18 16.69 2.03
N SER A 16 -12.05 16.38 1.38
CA SER A 16 -11.07 15.44 1.96
C SER A 16 -10.02 16.16 2.80
N LEU A 17 -9.77 15.64 4.01
CA LEU A 17 -8.55 15.90 4.80
C LEU A 17 -7.31 15.85 3.90
N PRO A 18 -6.26 16.66 4.16
CA PRO A 18 -5.02 16.57 3.40
C PRO A 18 -4.47 15.14 3.48
N ALA A 19 -4.01 14.63 2.34
CA ALA A 19 -3.32 13.33 2.29
C ALA A 19 -2.15 13.37 3.27
N LEU A 20 -2.01 12.33 4.08
CA LEU A 20 -0.99 12.28 5.13
C LEU A 20 0.39 11.90 4.56
N GLY A 21 0.43 11.38 3.33
CA GLY A 21 1.63 11.01 2.58
C GLY A 21 1.55 11.44 1.11
N VAL A 22 2.62 11.20 0.36
CA VAL A 22 2.73 11.53 -1.05
C VAL A 22 2.30 10.32 -1.88
N MET A 23 1.39 10.53 -2.84
CA MET A 23 1.01 9.51 -3.80
C MET A 23 1.64 9.79 -5.16
N THR A 24 2.47 8.86 -5.62
CA THR A 24 3.06 8.89 -6.97
C THR A 24 2.42 7.82 -7.84
N VAL A 25 2.02 8.17 -9.06
CA VAL A 25 1.43 7.20 -10.01
C VAL A 25 2.30 7.06 -11.25
N ILE A 26 2.62 5.81 -11.60
CA ILE A 26 3.30 5.45 -12.85
C ILE A 26 2.28 4.71 -13.73
N PRO A 27 1.79 5.33 -14.82
CA PRO A 27 0.92 4.67 -15.78
C PRO A 27 1.72 3.78 -16.75
N LEU A 28 1.27 2.55 -16.95
CA LEU A 28 1.73 1.61 -17.98
C LEU A 28 0.51 1.15 -18.81
N GLU A 29 0.73 0.43 -19.90
CA GLU A 29 -0.33 0.07 -20.86
C GLU A 29 -1.54 -0.64 -20.21
N ASN A 30 -1.28 -1.67 -19.38
CA ASN A 30 -2.32 -2.49 -18.72
C ASN A 30 -2.18 -2.53 -17.19
N LEU A 31 -1.45 -1.57 -16.63
CA LEU A 31 -1.10 -1.53 -15.21
C LEU A 31 -0.87 -0.07 -14.80
N ARG A 32 -1.34 0.33 -13.62
CA ARG A 32 -0.87 1.56 -12.96
C ARG A 32 -0.25 1.20 -11.63
N ILE A 33 0.90 1.79 -11.31
CA ILE A 33 1.59 1.59 -10.04
C ILE A 33 1.38 2.85 -9.20
N HIS A 34 0.70 2.71 -8.08
CA HIS A 34 0.44 3.78 -7.13
C HIS A 34 1.37 3.56 -5.94
N THR A 35 2.22 4.52 -5.62
CA THR A 35 3.14 4.44 -4.48
C THR A 35 2.77 5.50 -3.47
N TYR A 36 2.40 5.05 -2.27
CA TYR A 36 2.24 5.90 -1.10
C TYR A 36 3.55 5.95 -0.33
N GLU A 37 4.11 7.15 -0.18
CA GLU A 37 5.27 7.43 0.69
C GLU A 37 4.80 8.20 1.92
N ALA A 38 5.02 7.62 3.10
CA ALA A 38 4.74 8.29 4.37
C ALA A 38 5.75 9.43 4.62
N PRO A 39 5.39 10.47 5.41
CA PRO A 39 6.31 11.54 5.76
C PRO A 39 7.43 11.04 6.68
N GLU A 40 8.47 11.85 6.87
CA GLU A 40 9.60 11.55 7.77
C GLU A 40 9.17 11.11 9.18
N ALA A 41 8.14 11.77 9.73
CA ALA A 41 7.58 11.44 11.05
C ALA A 41 6.98 10.03 11.13
N ALA A 42 6.71 9.40 9.98
CA ALA A 42 6.28 8.03 9.81
C ALA A 42 7.29 7.19 9.02
N VAL A 43 8.58 7.56 9.15
CA VAL A 43 9.77 6.80 8.69
C VAL A 43 9.84 6.48 7.20
N PHE A 44 9.24 7.31 6.34
CA PHE A 44 9.34 7.18 4.87
C PHE A 44 8.91 5.81 4.32
N VAL A 45 7.96 5.16 5.01
CA VAL A 45 7.46 3.84 4.62
C VAL A 45 6.75 3.93 3.29
N ASN A 46 7.09 3.01 2.40
CA ASN A 46 6.44 2.88 1.11
C ASN A 46 5.42 1.73 1.12
N SER A 47 4.28 1.95 0.48
CA SER A 47 3.32 0.89 0.15
C SER A 47 2.78 1.13 -1.24
N HIS A 48 2.45 0.05 -1.94
CA HIS A 48 2.13 0.12 -3.37
C HIS A 48 0.77 -0.50 -3.67
N ILE A 49 0.09 0.03 -4.68
CA ILE A 49 -1.06 -0.61 -5.32
C ILE A 49 -0.71 -0.83 -6.77
N LEU A 50 -0.85 -2.08 -7.20
CA LEU A 50 -0.84 -2.45 -8.61
C LEU A 50 -2.30 -2.47 -9.07
N GLU A 51 -2.70 -1.44 -9.82
CA GLU A 51 -4.03 -1.33 -10.40
C GLU A 51 -4.04 -2.01 -11.76
N THR A 52 -4.74 -3.15 -11.84
CA THR A 52 -4.94 -3.91 -13.08
C THR A 52 -6.36 -3.70 -13.62
N GLU A 53 -6.68 -4.31 -14.76
CA GLU A 53 -8.07 -4.37 -15.26
C GLU A 53 -9.00 -5.11 -14.29
N HIS A 54 -8.51 -6.17 -13.62
CA HIS A 54 -9.35 -7.09 -12.84
C HIS A 54 -9.47 -6.72 -11.35
N GLY A 55 -8.57 -5.89 -10.83
CA GLY A 55 -8.54 -5.57 -9.42
C GLY A 55 -7.23 -4.93 -8.98
N LEU A 56 -7.12 -4.76 -7.66
CA LEU A 56 -5.97 -4.16 -6.99
C LEU A 56 -5.14 -5.23 -6.28
N ILE A 57 -3.83 -5.17 -6.45
CA ILE A 57 -2.89 -5.92 -5.61
C ILE A 57 -2.18 -4.91 -4.73
N VAL A 58 -2.32 -5.05 -3.41
CA VAL A 58 -1.68 -4.19 -2.42
C VAL A 58 -0.36 -4.81 -1.99
N ILE A 59 0.70 -4.01 -1.95
CA ILE A 59 2.03 -4.40 -1.47
C ILE A 59 2.35 -3.57 -0.22
N ASP A 60 2.48 -4.25 0.92
CA ASP A 60 2.66 -3.66 2.26
C ASP A 60 1.51 -2.72 2.68
N THR A 61 1.45 -2.39 3.97
CA THR A 61 0.24 -1.80 4.57
C THR A 61 0.49 -0.61 5.49
N GLN A 62 1.68 -0.01 5.45
CA GLN A 62 2.10 1.10 6.31
C GLN A 62 2.25 0.74 7.81
N PHE A 63 2.99 1.60 8.52
CA PHE A 63 3.31 1.40 9.93
C PHE A 63 2.24 1.97 10.87
N LEU A 64 2.02 3.30 10.79
CA LEU A 64 1.14 4.00 11.71
C LEU A 64 -0.30 4.03 11.17
N ARG A 65 -1.26 3.84 12.07
CA ARG A 65 -2.70 3.78 11.77
C ARG A 65 -3.20 4.89 10.83
N PRO A 66 -2.85 6.19 11.02
CA PRO A 66 -3.35 7.24 10.12
C PRO A 66 -2.91 7.03 8.66
N HIS A 67 -1.68 6.58 8.43
CA HIS A 67 -1.16 6.34 7.09
C HIS A 67 -1.73 5.06 6.46
N ALA A 68 -1.90 4.00 7.26
CA ALA A 68 -2.56 2.77 6.81
C ALA A 68 -4.03 3.04 6.40
N GLU A 69 -4.75 3.84 7.19
CA GLU A 69 -6.13 4.24 6.90
C GLU A 69 -6.21 5.15 5.65
N ASP A 70 -5.31 6.13 5.52
CA ASP A 70 -5.23 7.02 4.36
C ASP A 70 -4.92 6.23 3.07
N PHE A 71 -3.98 5.28 3.16
CA PHE A 71 -3.65 4.38 2.06
C PHE A 71 -4.80 3.45 1.70
N ARG A 72 -5.52 2.89 2.69
CA ARG A 72 -6.73 2.10 2.46
C ARG A 72 -7.84 2.91 1.78
N ARG A 73 -8.10 4.13 2.27
CA ARG A 73 -9.07 5.05 1.65
C ARG A 73 -8.69 5.40 0.21
N TYR A 74 -7.39 5.54 -0.07
CA TYR A 74 -6.90 5.70 -1.43
C TYR A 74 -7.24 4.48 -2.29
N ALA A 75 -6.96 3.26 -1.81
CA ALA A 75 -7.31 2.03 -2.52
C ALA A 75 -8.81 1.93 -2.82
N ASP A 76 -9.67 2.19 -1.82
CA ASP A 76 -11.13 2.18 -2.00
C ASP A 76 -11.59 3.21 -3.05
N SER A 77 -10.92 4.37 -3.13
CA SER A 77 -11.25 5.42 -4.11
C SER A 77 -10.97 5.03 -5.56
N LEU A 78 -10.19 3.98 -5.81
CA LEU A 78 -9.95 3.43 -7.15
C LEU A 78 -11.15 2.63 -7.68
N GLY A 79 -12.14 2.32 -6.84
CA GLY A 79 -13.40 1.69 -7.26
C GLY A 79 -13.26 0.24 -7.77
N LYS A 80 -12.13 -0.41 -7.49
CA LYS A 80 -11.83 -1.79 -7.87
C LYS A 80 -11.67 -2.67 -6.62
N PRO A 81 -12.06 -3.96 -6.68
CA PRO A 81 -11.85 -4.85 -5.55
C PRO A 81 -10.35 -5.07 -5.30
N ILE A 82 -9.98 -5.19 -4.01
CA ILE A 82 -8.65 -5.65 -3.62
C ILE A 82 -8.63 -7.17 -3.75
N ASP A 83 -7.86 -7.67 -4.73
CA ASP A 83 -7.70 -9.10 -4.99
C ASP A 83 -6.85 -9.77 -3.91
N ARG A 84 -5.77 -9.11 -3.50
CA ARG A 84 -4.89 -9.57 -2.43
C ARG A 84 -3.99 -8.48 -1.86
N VAL A 85 -3.49 -8.73 -0.66
CA VAL A 85 -2.38 -8.02 -0.03
C VAL A 85 -1.16 -8.93 0.00
N ILE A 86 0.01 -8.40 -0.32
CA ILE A 86 1.29 -9.11 -0.23
C ILE A 86 2.20 -8.32 0.71
N ILE A 87 2.73 -9.00 1.72
CA ILE A 87 3.71 -8.45 2.65
C ILE A 87 5.11 -8.87 2.22
N THR A 88 5.99 -7.89 2.06
CA THR A 88 7.33 -8.11 1.51
C THR A 88 8.29 -8.74 2.52
N HIS A 89 8.30 -8.27 3.77
CA HIS A 89 9.17 -8.77 4.84
C HIS A 89 8.60 -8.44 6.23
N SER A 90 9.26 -8.93 7.28
CA SER A 90 8.69 -8.96 8.63
C SER A 90 8.86 -7.69 9.47
N HIS A 91 9.49 -6.63 8.93
CA HIS A 91 9.61 -5.39 9.68
C HIS A 91 8.21 -4.80 9.94
N PRO A 92 7.90 -4.38 11.18
CA PRO A 92 6.57 -3.91 11.60
C PRO A 92 5.90 -2.89 10.68
N ASP A 93 6.71 -2.00 10.11
CA ASP A 93 6.29 -0.92 9.24
C ASP A 93 5.66 -1.38 7.92
N HIS A 94 5.84 -2.64 7.53
CA HIS A 94 5.29 -3.19 6.30
C HIS A 94 3.94 -3.91 6.52
N TRP A 95 3.62 -4.34 7.74
CA TRP A 95 2.44 -5.20 7.99
C TRP A 95 1.51 -4.74 9.11
N PHE A 96 1.89 -3.78 9.95
CA PHE A 96 1.04 -3.33 11.06
C PHE A 96 -0.32 -2.81 10.60
N GLY A 97 -0.40 -2.15 9.45
CA GLY A 97 -1.67 -1.69 8.87
C GLY A 97 -2.56 -2.78 8.26
N CYS A 98 -2.17 -4.06 8.28
CA CYS A 98 -2.99 -5.18 7.79
C CYS A 98 -4.39 -5.22 8.40
N GLU A 99 -4.59 -4.65 9.59
CA GLU A 99 -5.91 -4.55 10.23
C GLU A 99 -6.96 -3.81 9.37
N TYR A 100 -6.52 -2.91 8.49
CA TYR A 100 -7.35 -2.15 7.55
C TYR A 100 -7.62 -2.89 6.23
N PHE A 101 -7.02 -4.05 6.00
CA PHE A 101 -7.13 -4.83 4.76
C PHE A 101 -7.61 -6.27 4.99
N ARG A 102 -8.25 -6.53 6.14
CA ARG A 102 -8.71 -7.87 6.56
C ARG A 102 -9.85 -8.47 5.71
N ASP A 103 -10.47 -7.65 4.88
CA ASP A 103 -11.48 -8.04 3.89
C ASP A 103 -10.88 -8.63 2.61
N ALA A 104 -9.54 -8.62 2.46
CA ALA A 104 -8.83 -9.26 1.36
C ALA A 104 -7.88 -10.37 1.87
N PRO A 105 -7.58 -11.40 1.04
CA PRO A 105 -6.56 -12.38 1.36
C PRO A 105 -5.17 -11.73 1.51
N ILE A 106 -4.47 -12.03 2.62
CA ILE A 106 -3.13 -11.52 2.91
C ILE A 106 -2.11 -12.65 2.75
N TYR A 107 -1.10 -12.42 1.92
CA TYR A 107 -0.04 -13.36 1.63
C TYR A 107 1.32 -12.82 2.06
N ALA A 108 2.21 -13.73 2.42
CA ALA A 108 3.63 -13.48 2.62
C ALA A 108 4.38 -14.79 2.31
N LEU A 109 5.70 -14.73 2.15
CA LEU A 109 6.51 -15.94 2.20
C LEU A 109 6.30 -16.63 3.57
N ALA A 110 6.37 -17.96 3.61
CA ALA A 110 6.14 -18.73 4.85
C ALA A 110 7.05 -18.25 6.00
N GLU A 111 8.34 -18.07 5.72
CA GLU A 111 9.31 -17.55 6.68
C GLU A 111 8.95 -16.14 7.19
N VAL A 112 8.46 -15.26 6.32
CA VAL A 112 8.00 -13.92 6.71
C VAL A 112 6.76 -14.02 7.61
N ALA A 113 5.80 -14.88 7.28
CA ALA A 113 4.61 -15.08 8.09
C ALA A 113 4.95 -15.66 9.49
N ASP A 114 5.91 -16.57 9.56
CA ASP A 114 6.40 -17.16 10.81
C ASP A 114 7.09 -16.11 11.69
N LEU A 115 7.95 -15.27 11.10
CA LEU A 115 8.57 -14.13 11.79
C LEU A 115 7.53 -13.14 12.32
N ILE A 116 6.50 -12.80 11.54
CA ILE A 116 5.41 -11.90 11.95
C ILE A 116 4.60 -12.49 13.11
N ARG A 117 4.32 -13.79 13.08
CA ARG A 117 3.59 -14.49 14.15
C ARG A 117 4.42 -14.70 15.42
N GLY A 118 5.71 -14.36 15.38
CA GLY A 118 6.63 -14.51 16.50
C GLY A 118 7.02 -15.97 16.78
N ALA A 119 6.84 -16.87 15.81
CA ALA A 119 7.06 -18.30 15.99
C ALA A 119 7.92 -18.85 14.85
N GLY A 120 9.15 -19.29 15.14
CA GLY A 120 9.78 -20.28 14.27
C GLY A 120 11.31 -20.36 14.19
N ARG A 121 12.04 -20.50 15.31
CA ARG A 121 13.21 -21.39 15.34
C ARG A 121 13.29 -22.09 16.72
N PRO A 122 13.50 -23.42 16.78
CA PRO A 122 14.06 -24.04 17.98
C PRO A 122 15.50 -23.55 18.23
#